data_AF-A0A959HU51-F1
#
_entry.id   AF-A0A959HU51-F1
#
_cell.length_a   1.000
_cell.length_b   1.000
_cell.length_c   1.000
_cell.angle_alpha   90.00
_cell.angle_beta   90.00
_cell.angle_gamma   90.00
#
_symmetry.space_group_name_H-M   'P 1'
#
loop_
_entity.id
_entity.type
_entity.pdbx_description
1 polymer ?
#
loop_
_entity_poly.entity_id
_entity_poly.type
_entity_poly.pdbx_seq_one_letter_code
_entity_poly.pdbx_strand_id
1 'polypeptide(L)' 'MANSNLTNARNAKKDEFYTQYHDIEKEVAAYLEYNPNVFKNKTILLPCDDPEWSNFTKFFAQNFERFGLKKLISTS' A
#
# COMPACT_ATOMS: atom_id res chain seq x y z
N MET A 1 -30.03 -26.78 -5.54
CA MET A 1 -29.79 -25.79 -4.47
C MET A 1 -28.48 -25.08 -4.80
N ALA A 2 -28.59 -23.93 -5.46
CA ALA A 2 -27.48 -23.22 -6.07
C ALA A 2 -26.67 -22.48 -5.01
N ASN A 3 -25.35 -22.53 -5.16
CA ASN A 3 -24.33 -22.11 -4.20
C ASN A 3 -24.19 -20.57 -4.19
N SER A 4 -25.26 -19.85 -3.83
CA SER A 4 -25.32 -18.38 -3.91
C SER A 4 -24.41 -17.65 -2.91
N ASN A 5 -23.79 -18.36 -1.95
CA ASN A 5 -22.87 -17.77 -0.98
C ASN A 5 -21.41 -17.73 -1.47
N LEU A 6 -21.01 -18.59 -2.42
CA LEU A 6 -19.65 -18.60 -2.96
C LEU A 6 -19.40 -17.45 -3.96
N THR A 7 -20.45 -16.94 -4.60
CA THR A 7 -20.33 -15.82 -5.55
C THR A 7 -20.08 -14.49 -4.84
N ASN A 8 -20.59 -14.32 -3.61
CA ASN A 8 -20.39 -13.09 -2.84
C ASN A 8 -18.96 -13.00 -2.29
N ALA A 9 -18.37 -14.12 -1.88
CA ALA A 9 -16.94 -14.19 -1.52
C ALA A 9 -16.00 -13.91 -2.72
N ARG A 10 -16.47 -14.15 -3.96
CA ARG A 10 -15.72 -13.83 -5.19
C ARG A 10 -15.74 -12.34 -5.54
N ASN A 11 -16.79 -11.62 -5.16
CA ASN A 11 -16.84 -10.15 -5.26
C ASN A 11 -16.13 -9.48 -4.08
N ALA A 12 -16.21 -10.03 -2.87
CA ALA A 12 -15.39 -9.58 -1.75
C ALA A 12 -13.88 -9.76 -2.03
N LYS A 13 -13.49 -10.81 -2.78
CA LYS A 13 -12.14 -11.02 -3.32
C LYS A 13 -11.65 -9.95 -4.30
N LYS A 14 -12.56 -9.13 -4.85
CA LYS A 14 -12.19 -7.98 -5.69
C LYS A 14 -11.94 -6.71 -4.88
N ASP A 15 -12.52 -6.60 -3.68
CA ASP A 15 -12.27 -5.50 -2.75
C ASP A 15 -10.94 -5.66 -1.99
N GLU A 16 -10.42 -6.90 -1.88
CA GLU A 16 -9.10 -7.17 -1.30
C GLU A 16 -7.92 -6.58 -2.11
N PHE A 17 -8.17 -6.04 -3.31
CA PHE A 17 -7.14 -5.43 -4.16
C PHE A 17 -6.93 -3.92 -3.95
N TYR A 18 -7.73 -3.26 -3.12
CA TYR A 18 -7.47 -1.87 -2.75
C TYR A 18 -7.26 -1.77 -1.25
N THR A 19 -5.99 -1.91 -0.83
CA THR A 19 -5.60 -1.41 0.49
C THR A 19 -6.04 0.04 0.58
N GLN A 20 -6.91 0.35 1.54
CA GLN A 20 -7.40 1.70 1.73
C GLN A 20 -6.23 2.56 2.21
N TYR A 21 -6.19 3.81 1.76
CA TYR A 21 -5.14 4.74 2.16
C TYR A 21 -4.98 4.83 3.68
N HIS A 22 -6.09 4.76 4.41
CA HIS A 22 -6.09 4.81 5.88
C HIS A 22 -5.42 3.59 6.54
N ASP A 23 -5.60 2.38 5.98
CA ASP A 23 -4.91 1.19 6.48
C ASP A 23 -3.39 1.29 6.27
N ILE A 24 -2.97 1.83 5.12
CA ILE A 24 -1.55 2.09 4.83
C ILE A 24 -0.98 3.08 5.84
N GLU A 25 -1.70 4.18 6.09
CA GLU A 25 -1.31 5.18 7.09
C GLU A 25 -1.13 4.56 8.47
N LYS A 26 -2.09 3.76 8.92
CA LYS A 26 -2.08 3.15 10.24
C LYS A 26 -0.90 2.18 10.41
N GLU A 27 -0.67 1.32 9.43
CA GLU A 27 0.45 0.37 9.47
C GLU A 27 1.78 1.12 9.43
N VAL A 28 1.96 2.07 8.51
CA VAL A 28 3.21 2.84 8.39
C VAL A 28 3.45 3.68 9.64
N ALA A 29 2.40 4.25 10.24
CA ALA A 29 2.52 4.96 11.50
C ALA A 29 3.05 4.07 12.63
N ALA A 30 2.58 2.81 12.73
CA ALA A 30 3.10 1.87 13.71
C ALA A 30 4.60 1.56 13.50
N TYR A 31 5.05 1.40 12.25
CA TYR A 31 6.49 1.24 11.95
C TYR A 31 7.31 2.49 12.31
N LEU A 32 6.77 3.68 12.06
CA LEU A 32 7.42 4.95 12.39
C LEU A 32 7.46 5.21 13.89
N GLU A 33 6.41 4.81 14.62
CA GLU A 33 6.36 4.92 16.08
C GLU A 33 7.41 4.02 16.74
N TYR A 34 7.58 2.81 16.19
CA TYR A 34 8.65 1.91 16.63
C TYR A 34 10.04 2.43 16.24
N ASN A 35 10.20 2.90 14.99
CA ASN A 35 11.46 3.47 14.51
C ASN A 35 11.21 4.61 13.50
N PRO A 36 11.38 5.87 13.90
CA PRO A 36 11.10 7.02 13.03
C PRO A 36 12.05 7.12 11.82
N ASN A 37 13.17 6.40 11.83
CA ASN A 37 14.14 6.38 10.74
C ASN A 37 14.08 5.09 9.91
N VAL A 38 13.05 4.25 10.08
CA VAL A 38 12.95 2.95 9.39
C VAL A 38 13.06 3.07 7.86
N PHE A 39 12.56 4.17 7.29
CA PHE A 39 12.59 4.44 5.85
C PHE A 39 13.74 5.36 5.40
N LYS A 40 14.48 5.96 6.33
CA LYS A 40 15.50 6.96 5.99
C LYS A 40 16.62 6.35 5.15
N ASN A 41 16.93 6.99 4.04
CA ASN A 41 17.89 6.54 3.02
C ASN A 41 17.62 5.15 2.42
N LYS A 42 16.39 4.61 2.58
CA LYS A 42 16.01 3.32 1.99
C LYS A 42 15.45 3.49 0.58
N THR A 43 15.57 2.42 -0.19
CA THR A 43 14.89 2.28 -1.49
C THR A 43 13.71 1.36 -1.31
N ILE A 44 12.50 1.83 -1.64
CA ILE A 44 11.27 1.05 -1.54
C ILE A 44 10.88 0.60 -2.95
N LEU A 45 10.65 -0.70 -3.11
CA LEU A 45 10.07 -1.29 -4.32
C LEU A 45 8.59 -1.57 -4.05
N LEU A 46 7.73 -0.94 -4.83
CA LEU A 46 6.29 -1.15 -4.83
C LEU A 46 5.92 -1.88 -6.12
N PRO A 47 5.74 -3.22 -6.08
CA PRO A 47 5.12 -3.93 -7.18
C PRO A 47 3.68 -3.43 -7.28
N CYS A 48 3.35 -2.80 -8.40
CA CYS A 48 2.12 -2.09 -8.58
C CYS A 48 1.65 -2.29 -10.03
N ASP A 49 0.65 -3.14 -10.21
CA ASP A 49 0.07 -3.47 -11.52
C ASP A 49 -0.28 -2.19 -12.31
N ASP A 50 -0.91 -1.21 -11.65
CA ASP A 50 -1.19 0.13 -12.19
C ASP A 50 -0.70 1.25 -11.25
N PRO A 51 0.45 1.90 -11.53
CA PRO A 51 1.01 2.98 -10.69
C PRO A 51 0.09 4.20 -10.56
N GLU A 52 -0.85 4.40 -11.49
CA GLU A 52 -1.84 5.48 -11.44
C GLU A 52 -2.95 5.25 -10.38
N TRP A 53 -3.19 4.00 -9.98
CA TRP A 53 -4.32 3.64 -9.10
C TRP A 53 -3.91 3.13 -7.72
N SER A 54 -2.62 2.89 -7.47
CA SER A 54 -2.19 2.35 -6.18
C SER A 54 -2.04 3.40 -5.09
N ASN A 55 -2.83 3.22 -4.03
CA ASN A 55 -2.75 4.01 -2.81
C ASN A 55 -1.36 3.91 -2.15
N PHE A 56 -0.63 2.81 -2.31
CA PHE A 56 0.73 2.65 -1.79
C PHE A 56 1.71 3.57 -2.50
N THR A 57 1.72 3.56 -3.83
CA THR A 57 2.59 4.44 -4.62
C THR A 57 2.29 5.89 -4.29
N LYS A 58 1.01 6.25 -4.22
CA LYS A 58 0.56 7.60 -3.88
C LYS A 58 1.00 8.03 -2.46
N PHE A 59 0.81 7.16 -1.47
CA PHE A 59 1.19 7.42 -0.09
C PHE A 59 2.70 7.63 0.08
N PHE A 60 3.52 6.71 -0.45
CA PHE A 60 4.97 6.80 -0.32
C PHE A 60 5.57 7.93 -1.19
N ALA A 61 4.95 8.26 -2.33
CA ALA A 61 5.35 9.40 -3.13
C ALA A 61 5.06 10.73 -2.43
N GLN A 62 3.87 10.89 -1.82
CA GLN A 62 3.51 12.09 -1.06
C GLN A 62 4.37 12.29 0.19
N ASN A 63 4.77 11.19 0.85
CA ASN A 63 5.60 11.23 2.05
C ASN A 63 7.09 10.99 1.76
N PHE A 64 7.53 11.07 0.50
CA PHE A 64 8.90 10.71 0.09
C PHE A 64 9.96 11.50 0.85
N GLU A 65 9.82 12.83 0.86
CA GLU A 65 10.72 13.74 1.57
C GLU A 65 10.56 13.61 3.08
N ARG A 66 9.32 13.44 3.57
CA ARG A 66 9.02 13.28 5.00
C ARG A 66 9.70 12.06 5.60
N PHE A 67 9.73 10.95 4.85
CA PHE A 67 10.38 9.71 5.28
C PHE A 67 11.88 9.67 4.96
N GLY A 68 12.39 10.67 4.23
CA GLY A 68 13.79 10.73 3.82
C GLY A 68 14.18 9.54 2.94
N LEU A 69 13.27 9.08 2.07
CA LEU A 69 13.52 7.96 1.17
C LEU A 69 14.63 8.31 0.18
N LYS A 70 15.48 7.32 -0.15
CA LYS A 70 16.53 7.49 -1.16
C LYS A 70 15.97 7.32 -2.57
N LYS A 71 15.07 6.36 -2.75
CA LYS A 71 14.46 6.04 -4.05
C LYS A 71 13.14 5.29 -3.86
N LEU A 72 12.16 5.59 -4.70
CA LEU A 72 10.90 4.87 -4.78
C LEU A 72 10.83 4.26 -6.18
N ILE A 73 10.63 2.95 -6.27
CA ILE A 73 10.52 2.22 -7.53
C ILE A 73 9.11 1.64 -7.56
N SER A 74 8.31 2.10 -8.51
CA SER A 74 7.00 1.51 -8.80
C SER A 74 7.13 0.76 -10.13
N THR A 75 6.84 -0.53 -10.13
CA THR A 75 6.87 -1.36 -11.35
C THR A 75 5.50 -1.97 -11.59
N SER A 76 4.97 -1.75 -12.80
CA SER A 76 3.94 -2.61 -13.41
C SER A 76 4.53 -3.95 -13.81
#